data_AF-A0A836S3C2-F1
#
_entry.id   AF-A0A836S3C2-F1
#
_cell.length_a   1.000
_cell.length_b   1.000
_cell.length_c   1.000
_cell.angle_alpha   90.00
_cell.angle_beta   90.00
_cell.angle_gamma   90.00
#
_symmetry.space_group_name_H-M   'P 1'
#
loop_
_entity.id
_entity.type
_entity.pdbx_description
1 polymer ?
#
loop_
_entity_poly.entity_id
_entity_poly.type
_entity_poly.pdbx_seq_one_letter_code
_entity_poly.pdbx_strand_id
1 'polypeptide(L)' 'MDIAALQAFTQVAETGSFSNAAERLHITQPAISKRIATLEQQI' A
#
# COMPACT_ATOMS: atom_id res chain seq x y z
N MET A 1 9.69 11.14 -0.24
CA MET A 1 8.99 10.17 0.62
C MET A 1 7.49 10.36 0.40
N ASP A 2 6.84 9.41 -0.25
CA ASP A 2 5.40 9.45 -0.54
C ASP A 2 4.61 8.92 0.67
N ILE A 3 3.89 9.80 1.36
CA ILE A 3 3.08 9.45 2.55
C ILE A 3 2.03 8.39 2.19
N ALA A 4 1.47 8.44 0.98
CA ALA A 4 0.46 7.48 0.54
C ALA A 4 1.05 6.08 0.34
N ALA A 5 2.34 5.99 0.00
CA ALA A 5 3.05 4.72 -0.10
C ALA A 5 3.35 4.12 1.28
N LEU A 6 3.76 4.94 2.26
CA LEU A 6 3.93 4.52 3.65
C LEU A 6 2.60 4.08 4.28
N GLN A 7 1.52 4.82 4.06
CA GLN A 7 0.17 4.43 4.51
C GLN A 7 -0.27 3.10 3.91
N ALA A 8 -0.03 2.89 2.61
CA ALA A 8 -0.33 1.61 1.96
C ALA A 8 0.47 0.46 2.57
N PHE A 9 1.77 0.67 2.82
CA PHE A 9 2.63 -0.32 3.47
C PHE A 9 2.15 -0.67 4.88
N THR A 10 1.92 0.32 5.73
CA THR A 10 1.38 0.10 7.10
C THR A 10 0.04 -0.62 7.05
N GLN A 11 -0.86 -0.22 6.15
CA GLN A 11 -2.18 -0.86 6.09
C GLN A 11 -2.09 -2.33 5.64
N VAL A 12 -1.20 -2.67 4.69
CA VAL A 12 -0.96 -4.06 4.29
C VAL A 12 -0.36 -4.87 5.44
N ALA A 13 0.56 -4.29 6.21
CA ALA A 13 1.14 -4.94 7.38
C ALA A 13 0.09 -5.21 8.48
N GLU A 14 -0.84 -4.28 8.71
CA GLU A 14 -1.93 -4.43 9.67
C GLU A 14 -2.99 -5.44 9.24
N THR A 15 -3.34 -5.49 7.94
CA THR A 15 -4.38 -6.39 7.43
C THR A 15 -3.85 -7.77 7.04
N GLY A 16 -2.53 -7.90 6.81
CA GLY A 16 -1.91 -9.06 6.18
C GLY A 16 -2.37 -9.32 4.74
N SER A 17 -3.06 -8.37 4.10
CA SER A 17 -3.71 -8.55 2.80
C SER A 17 -3.77 -7.26 1.98
N PHE A 18 -3.26 -7.34 0.74
CA PHE A 18 -3.32 -6.25 -0.23
C PHE A 18 -4.76 -5.87 -0.60
N SER A 19 -5.65 -6.87 -0.76
CA SER A 19 -7.06 -6.62 -1.07
C SER A 19 -7.78 -5.92 0.08
N ASN A 20 -7.58 -6.39 1.32
CA ASN A 20 -8.21 -5.77 2.50
C ASN A 20 -7.66 -4.37 2.76
N ALA A 21 -6.37 -4.14 2.49
CA ALA A 21 -5.77 -2.81 2.61
C ALA A 21 -6.33 -1.84 1.56
N ALA A 22 -6.54 -2.32 0.33
CA ALA A 22 -7.17 -1.55 -0.73
C ALA A 22 -8.60 -1.12 -0.37
N GLU A 23 -9.39 -2.06 0.17
CA GLU A 23 -10.75 -1.78 0.66
C GLU A 23 -10.75 -0.72 1.77
N ARG A 24 -9.86 -0.86 2.77
CA ARG A 24 -9.74 0.10 3.88
C ARG A 24 -9.29 1.50 3.45
N LEU A 25 -8.45 1.57 2.42
CA LEU A 25 -7.96 2.84 1.87
C LEU A 25 -8.83 3.38 0.73
N HIS A 26 -9.94 2.73 0.41
CA HIS A 26 -10.86 3.09 -0.68
C HIS A 26 -10.15 3.28 -2.03
N ILE A 27 -9.17 2.42 -2.32
CA ILE A 27 -8.49 2.36 -3.61
C ILE A 27 -8.49 0.94 -4.16
N THR A 28 -7.98 0.77 -5.38
CA THR A 28 -7.87 -0.57 -5.99
C THR A 28 -6.62 -1.29 -5.48
N GLN A 29 -6.68 -2.62 -5.43
CA GLN A 29 -5.53 -3.46 -5.07
C GLN A 29 -4.30 -3.20 -5.96
N PRO A 30 -4.43 -3.03 -7.30
CA PRO A 30 -3.29 -2.64 -8.14
C PRO A 30 -2.65 -1.29 -7.75
N ALA A 31 -3.44 -0.33 -7.26
CA ALA A 31 -2.91 0.94 -6.78
C ALA A 31 -2.07 0.78 -5.50
N ILE A 32 -2.48 -0.09 -4.57
CA ILE A 32 -1.67 -0.48 -3.41
C ILE A 32 -0.35 -1.11 -3.86
N SER A 33 -0.41 -2.12 -4.74
CA SER A 33 0.78 -2.81 -5.24
C SER A 33 1.77 -1.86 -5.89
N LYS A 34 1.30 -0.93 -6.74
CA LYS A 34 2.16 0.08 -7.36
C LYS A 34 2.84 0.96 -6.33
N ARG A 35 2.11 1.42 -5.31
CA ARG A 35 2.65 2.28 -4.24
C ARG A 35 3.74 1.57 -3.44
N ILE A 36 3.53 0.30 -3.09
CA ILE A 36 4.53 -0.51 -2.37
C ILE A 36 5.78 -0.74 -3.22
N ALA A 37 5.61 -1.11 -4.51
CA ALA A 37 6.75 -1.28 -5.41
C ALA A 37 7.56 0.02 -5.59
N THR A 38 6.90 1.18 -5.66
CA THR A 38 7.58 2.48 -5.69
C THR A 38 8.34 2.77 -4.38
N LEU A 39 7.80 2.37 -3.23
CA LEU A 39 8.48 2.52 -1.94
C LEU A 39 9.73 1.64 -1.87
N GLU A 40 9.64 0.39 -2.32
CA GLU A 40 10.77 -0.57 -2.35
C GLU A 40 11.92 -0.08 -3.25
N GLN A 41 11.63 0.65 -4.33
CA GLN A 41 12.63 1.22 -5.23
C GLN A 41 13.41 2.42 -4.64
N GLN A 42 12.96 2.98 -3.52
CA GLN A 42 13.61 4.12 -2.86
C GLN A 42 14.66 3.69 -1.80
N ILE A 43 14.84 2.37 -1.62
CA ILE A 43 15.79 1.74 -0.70
C ILE A 43 16.87 1.04 -1.51
#